data_AF-A0A9N9J829-F1
#
_entry.id   AF-A0A9N9J829-F1
#
_cell.length_a   1.000
_cell.length_b   1.000
_cell.length_c   1.000
_cell.angle_alpha   90.00
_cell.angle_beta   90.00
_cell.angle_gamma   90.00
#
_symmetry.space_group_name_H-M   'P 1'
#
loop_
_entity.id
_entity.type
_entity.pdbx_description
1 polymer ?
#
loop_
_entity_poly.entity_id
_entity_poly.type
_entity_poly.pdbx_seq_one_letter_code
_entity_poly.pdbx_strand_id
1 'polypeptide(L)'
;PKRVKSFKWTVNIEHATLEGLKKSIRAIYQTPALENDGAVFKLVSDSGKYSPRSDLDLCEILQLLVSKNNLKFTVFIETPSKAFSDWSFPK
;
A
#
# COMPACT_ATOMS: atom_id res chain seq x y z
N PRO A 1 -9.64 1.59 13.65
CA PRO A 1 -8.49 1.08 12.88
C PRO A 1 -7.70 0.02 13.69
N LYS A 2 -7.76 -1.25 13.30
CA LYS A 2 -7.01 -2.34 13.96
C LYS A 2 -5.53 -2.17 13.58
N ARG A 3 -4.67 -1.79 14.53
CA ARG A 3 -3.22 -1.70 14.29
C ARG A 3 -2.71 -3.09 13.97
N VAL A 4 -2.25 -3.28 12.75
CA VAL A 4 -1.54 -4.49 12.35
C VAL A 4 -0.04 -4.27 12.63
N LYS A 5 0.71 -5.37 12.81
CA LYS A 5 2.12 -5.32 13.22
C LYS A 5 2.93 -4.41 12.28
N SER A 6 4.05 -3.86 12.74
CA SER A 6 5.02 -3.29 11.81
C SER A 6 5.69 -4.43 11.05
N PHE A 7 6.01 -4.22 9.78
CA PHE A 7 6.84 -5.14 9.02
C PHE A 7 7.95 -4.38 8.31
N LYS A 8 9.06 -5.06 8.06
CA LYS A 8 10.17 -4.52 7.29
C LYS A 8 9.95 -4.91 5.83
N TRP A 9 9.84 -3.91 4.96
CA TRP A 9 9.83 -4.10 3.51
C TRP A 9 11.21 -3.71 2.97
N THR A 10 11.81 -4.57 2.15
CA THR A 10 13.13 -4.31 1.53
C THR A 10 12.98 -4.57 0.05
N VAL A 11 13.15 -3.52 -0.75
CA VAL A 11 12.99 -3.54 -2.20
C VAL A 11 13.99 -2.57 -2.80
N ASN A 12 14.46 -2.84 -4.02
CA ASN A 12 15.17 -1.84 -4.80
C ASN A 12 14.15 -0.78 -5.25
N ILE A 13 14.40 0.49 -4.90
CA ILE A 13 13.48 1.60 -5.17
C ILE A 13 13.23 1.76 -6.67
N GLU A 14 14.22 1.49 -7.53
CA GLU A 14 14.06 1.58 -9.00
C GLU A 14 13.11 0.52 -9.56
N HIS A 15 12.93 -0.58 -8.84
CA HIS A 15 12.09 -1.71 -9.23
C HIS A 15 10.89 -1.90 -8.29
N ALA A 16 10.60 -0.90 -7.46
CA ALA A 16 9.47 -0.96 -6.54
C ALA A 16 8.16 -0.83 -7.33
N THR A 17 7.26 -1.78 -7.16
CA THR A 17 5.94 -1.78 -7.82
C THR A 17 4.83 -1.82 -6.79
N LEU A 18 3.68 -1.24 -7.13
CA LEU A 18 2.46 -1.32 -6.32
C LEU A 18 2.04 -2.78 -6.12
N GLU A 19 2.19 -3.61 -7.15
CA GLU A 19 1.96 -5.06 -7.06
C GLU A 19 2.94 -5.77 -6.12
N GLY A 20 4.22 -5.38 -6.13
CA GLY A 20 5.21 -5.92 -5.19
C GLY A 20 4.89 -5.57 -3.74
N LEU A 21 4.47 -4.32 -3.49
CA LEU A 21 4.01 -3.88 -2.17
C LEU A 21 2.74 -4.63 -1.74
N LYS A 22 1.76 -4.78 -2.65
CA LYS A 22 0.54 -5.58 -2.41
C LYS A 22 0.88 -6.99 -1.97
N LYS A 23 1.69 -7.70 -2.75
CA LYS A 23 2.11 -9.08 -2.46
C LYS A 23 2.80 -9.19 -1.11
N SER A 24 3.66 -8.22 -0.77
CA SER A 24 4.37 -8.18 0.52
C SER A 24 3.40 -8.05 1.69
N ILE A 25 2.42 -7.14 1.60
CA ILE A 25 1.39 -6.96 2.63
C ILE A 25 0.51 -8.22 2.74
N ARG A 26 0.08 -8.79 1.60
CA ARG A 26 -0.75 -10.00 1.55
C ARG A 26 -0.06 -11.19 2.21
N ALA A 27 1.25 -11.38 1.95
CA ALA A 27 2.00 -12.48 2.54
C ALA A 27 2.00 -12.44 4.07
N ILE A 28 1.97 -11.24 4.66
CA ILE A 28 2.06 -11.05 6.11
C ILE A 28 0.68 -11.09 6.76
N TYR A 29 -0.33 -10.49 6.14
CA TYR A 29 -1.65 -10.29 6.76
C TYR A 29 -2.78 -11.13 6.17
N GLN A 30 -2.54 -11.85 5.08
CA GLN A 30 -3.54 -12.66 4.37
C GLN A 30 -4.87 -11.90 4.16
N THR A 31 -4.80 -10.62 3.79
CA THR A 31 -5.97 -9.74 3.69
C THR A 31 -6.71 -9.94 2.37
N PRO A 32 -7.96 -10.45 2.38
CA PRO A 32 -8.76 -10.65 1.16
C PRO A 32 -9.12 -9.34 0.47
N ALA A 33 -9.17 -8.23 1.23
CA ALA A 33 -9.47 -6.89 0.70
C ALA A 33 -8.50 -6.41 -0.39
N LEU A 34 -7.35 -7.07 -0.54
CA LEU A 34 -6.36 -6.76 -1.57
C LEU A 34 -6.61 -7.50 -2.90
N GLU A 35 -7.57 -8.42 -2.94
CA GLU A 35 -7.99 -9.13 -4.16
C GLU A 35 -8.94 -8.29 -5.02
N ASN A 36 -9.53 -7.24 -4.45
CA ASN A 36 -10.37 -6.30 -5.19
C ASN A 36 -9.48 -5.31 -5.97
N ASP A 37 -9.61 -5.30 -7.30
CA ASP A 37 -8.90 -4.40 -8.24
C ASP A 37 -9.06 -2.89 -7.95
N GLY A 38 -9.99 -2.53 -7.06
CA GLY A 38 -10.18 -1.15 -6.61
C GLY A 38 -9.20 -0.66 -5.55
N ALA A 39 -8.40 -1.52 -4.90
CA ALA A 39 -7.62 -1.13 -3.72
C ALA A 39 -6.64 0.05 -4.00
N VAL A 40 -6.86 1.17 -3.31
CA VAL A 40 -6.03 2.38 -3.35
C VAL A 40 -5.14 2.42 -2.13
N PHE A 41 -3.86 2.69 -2.35
CA PHE A 41 -2.91 2.90 -1.28
C PHE A 41 -2.77 4.36 -0.91
N LYS A 42 -2.69 4.61 0.39
CA LYS A 42 -2.36 5.91 0.94
C LYS A 42 -1.24 5.75 1.94
N LEU A 43 -0.08 6.31 1.60
CA LEU A 43 1.12 6.30 2.41
C LEU A 43 1.11 7.56 3.27
N VAL A 44 1.28 7.39 4.58
CA VAL A 44 1.36 8.50 5.52
C VAL A 44 2.69 8.40 6.25
N SER A 45 3.47 9.47 6.16
CA SER A 45 4.75 9.66 6.82
C SER A 45 4.76 10.98 7.57
N ASP A 46 5.78 11.22 8.38
CA ASP A 46 5.99 12.52 9.02
C ASP A 46 6.17 13.65 8.00
N SER A 47 6.65 13.34 6.79
CA SER A 47 6.81 14.29 5.70
C SER A 47 5.54 14.57 4.88
N GLY A 48 4.45 13.84 5.11
CA GLY A 48 3.20 14.06 4.39
C GLY A 48 2.40 12.80 4.09
N LYS A 49 1.27 13.01 3.42
CA LYS A 49 0.34 11.98 2.94
C LYS A 49 0.46 11.88 1.41
N TYR A 50 0.60 10.68 0.90
CA TYR A 50 0.80 10.40 -0.51
C TYR A 50 -0.15 9.29 -0.97
N SER A 51 -0.61 9.37 -2.21
CA SER A 51 -1.50 8.38 -2.81
C SER A 51 -0.99 8.02 -4.21
N PRO A 52 0.04 7.16 -4.31
CA PRO A 52 0.58 6.72 -5.59
C PRO A 52 -0.50 5.99 -6.38
N ARG A 53 -0.64 6.36 -7.66
CA ARG A 53 -1.56 5.71 -8.59
C ARG A 53 -0.81 4.87 -9.64
N SER A 54 0.49 5.11 -9.79
CA SER A 54 1.38 4.37 -10.67
C SER A 54 2.61 3.84 -9.93
N ASP A 55 3.32 2.90 -10.55
CA ASP A 55 4.62 2.43 -10.05
C ASP A 55 5.66 3.57 -10.04
N LEU A 56 5.60 4.47 -11.03
CA LEU A 56 6.48 5.64 -11.07
C LEU A 56 6.24 6.57 -9.87
N ASP A 57 4.98 6.89 -9.57
CA ASP A 57 4.62 7.72 -8.40
C ASP A 57 5.15 7.09 -7.12
N LEU A 58 5.00 5.76 -6.98
CA LEU A 58 5.48 5.02 -5.82
C LEU A 58 7.00 5.17 -5.68
N CYS A 59 7.75 4.98 -6.76
CA CYS A 59 9.20 5.14 -6.77
C CYS A 59 9.63 6.56 -6.38
N GLU A 60 9.00 7.60 -6.94
CA GLU A 60 9.28 9.00 -6.61
C GLU A 60 9.01 9.30 -5.13
N ILE A 61 7.88 8.82 -4.59
CA ILE A 61 7.55 8.98 -3.17
C ILE A 61 8.57 8.26 -2.29
N LEU A 62 8.96 7.03 -2.63
CA LEU A 62 9.97 6.27 -1.89
C LEU A 62 11.33 6.99 -1.92
N GLN A 63 11.75 7.53 -3.07
CA GLN A 63 12.97 8.34 -3.19
C GLN A 63 12.89 9.59 -2.30
N LEU A 64 11.75 10.27 -2.28
CA LEU A 64 11.53 11.45 -1.44
C LEU A 64 11.56 11.12 0.05
N LEU A 65 11.07 9.95 0.44
CA LEU A 65 11.14 9.48 1.83
C LEU A 65 12.59 9.16 2.24
N VAL A 66 13.36 8.52 1.35
CA VAL A 66 14.78 8.22 1.59
C VAL A 66 15.62 9.48 1.67
N SER A 67 15.42 10.46 0.78
CA SER A 67 16.17 11.72 0.81
C SER A 67 15.91 12.54 2.09
N LYS A 68 14.73 12.38 2.70
CA LYS A 68 14.38 12.98 3.99
C LYS A 68 14.74 12.12 5.20
N ASN A 69 15.42 10.99 5.00
CA ASN A 69 15.75 9.99 6.02
C ASN A 69 14.51 9.44 6.77
N ASN A 70 13.34 9.48 6.14
CA ASN A 70 12.06 9.03 6.67
C ASN A 70 11.74 7.61 6.20
N LEU A 71 12.39 6.62 6.79
CA LEU A 71 12.27 5.21 6.38
C LEU A 71 11.05 4.47 6.97
N LYS A 72 10.18 5.19 7.69
CA LYS A 72 8.97 4.64 8.32
C LYS A 72 7.75 5.37 7.79
N PHE A 73 6.81 4.63 7.23
CA PHE A 73 5.52 5.14 6.80
C PHE A 73 4.42 4.13 7.11
N THR A 74 3.21 4.66 7.30
CA THR A 74 2.00 3.86 7.49
C THR A 74 1.28 3.74 6.16
N VAL A 75 0.94 2.52 5.76
CA VAL A 75 0.12 2.27 4.56
C VAL A 75 -1.32 2.09 5.00
N PHE A 76 -2.20 2.90 4.43
CA PHE A 76 -3.63 2.72 4.48
C PHE A 76 -4.08 2.09 3.17
N ILE A 77 -4.86 1.02 3.29
CA ILE A 77 -5.47 0.32 2.17
C ILE A 77 -6.93 0.75 2.17
N GLU A 78 -7.24 1.69 1.29
CA GLU A 78 -8.61 2.11 1.06
C GLU A 78 -9.13 1.21 -0.07
N THR A 79 -10.25 0.53 0.14
CA THR A 79 -10.96 -0.17 -0.93
C THR A 79 -12.10 0.73 -1.39
N PRO A 80 -11.89 1.61 -2.41
CA PRO A 80 -12.98 2.34 -3.01
C PRO A 80 -13.81 1.37 -3.83
N SER A 81 -14.73 0.63 -3.23
CA SER A 81 -15.54 -0.28 -4.03
C SER A 81 -16.85 -0.57 -3.35
N LYS A 82 -17.90 0.12 -3.81
CA LYS A 82 -19.29 -0.30 -3.69
C LYS A 82 -19.83 -0.46 -2.25
N ALA A 83 -21.15 -0.38 -2.13
CA ALA A 83 -21.77 -0.75 -0.86
C ALA A 83 -21.53 -2.25 -0.62
N PHE A 84 -21.53 -2.68 0.65
CA PHE A 84 -21.42 -4.09 1.03
C PHE A 84 -22.42 -4.99 0.28
N SER A 85 -23.54 -4.41 -0.18
CA SER A 85 -24.57 -5.05 -1.00
C SER A 85 -24.12 -5.47 -2.41
N ASP A 86 -23.08 -4.87 -2.98
CA ASP A 86 -22.66 -5.15 -4.37
C ASP A 86 -21.47 -6.12 -4.45
N TRP A 87 -21.13 -6.76 -3.34
CA TRP A 87 -20.05 -7.76 -3.28
C TRP A 87 -20.59 -9.13 -3.69
N SER A 88 -20.14 -9.64 -4.84
CA SER A 88 -20.34 -11.04 -5.21
C SER A 88 -19.17 -11.86 -4.68
N PHE A 89 -19.44 -12.73 -3.72
CA PHE A 89 -18.46 -13.70 -3.24
C PHE A 89 -18.35 -14.86 -4.25
N PRO A 90 -17.13 -15.30 -4.62
CA PRO A 90 -16.96 -16.54 -5.39
C PRO A 90 -17.51 -17.72 -4.57
N LYS A 91 -18.09 -18.68 -5.29
CA LYS A 91 -18.75 -19.86 -4.73
C LYS A 91 -17.75 -20.93 -4.29
#